data_AF-A0A2K3L8N7-F1
#
_entry.id   AF-A0A2K3L8N7-F1
#
_cell.length_a   1.000
_cell.length_b   1.000
_cell.length_c   1.000
_cell.angle_alpha   90.00
_cell.angle_beta   90.00
_cell.angle_gamma   90.00
#
_symmetry.space_group_name_H-M   'P 1'
#
loop_
_entity.id
_entity.type
_entity.pdbx_description
1 polymer ?
#
loop_
_entity_poly.entity_id
_entity_poly.type
_entity_poly.pdbx_seq_one_letter_code
_entity_poly.pdbx_strand_id
1 'polypeptide(L)' 'MEGGRRGRACVVVLGDIGRSPRMQYHALSLANQASLEVDIVAYGGNFSG' A
#
# COMPACT_ATOMS: atom_id res chain seq x y z
N MET A 1 -6.73 27.48 -9.47
CA MET A 1 -5.98 26.46 -8.72
C MET A 1 -6.37 25.13 -9.33
N GLU A 2 -5.55 24.61 -10.24
CA GLU A 2 -5.82 23.33 -10.88
C GLU A 2 -5.58 22.24 -9.83
N GLY A 3 -6.65 21.64 -9.34
CA GLY A 3 -6.59 20.53 -8.40
C GLY A 3 -5.98 19.33 -9.11
N GLY A 4 -4.65 19.26 -9.14
CA GLY A 4 -3.91 18.16 -9.74
C GLY A 4 -4.42 16.86 -9.14
N ARG A 5 -5.06 16.03 -9.97
CA ARG A 5 -5.50 14.68 -9.57
C ARG A 5 -4.28 13.95 -9.03
N ARG A 6 -4.30 13.61 -7.73
CA ARG A 6 -3.31 12.69 -7.16
C ARG A 6 -3.39 11.38 -7.94
N GLY A 7 -2.24 10.89 -8.39
CA GLY A 7 -2.17 9.59 -9.02
C GLY A 7 -2.59 8.50 -8.03
N ARG A 8 -3.14 7.39 -8.54
CA ARG A 8 -3.50 6.24 -7.73
C ARG A 8 -2.59 5.06 -8.03
N ALA A 9 -2.20 4.32 -7.01
CA ALA A 9 -1.45 3.07 -7.12
C ALA A 9 -2.15 1.99 -6.31
N CYS A 10 -2.28 0.79 -6.88
CA CYS A 10 -2.76 -0.39 -6.17
C CYS A 10 -1.59 -1.34 -5.91
N VAL A 11 -1.36 -1.68 -4.65
CA VAL A 11 -0.31 -2.61 -4.23
C VAL A 11 -0.97 -3.95 -3.91
N VAL A 12 -0.72 -4.94 -4.77
CA VAL A 12 -1.20 -6.30 -4.57
C VAL A 12 -0.10 -7.14 -3.94
N VAL A 13 -0.36 -7.65 -2.74
CA VAL A 13 0.58 -8.51 -2.00
C VAL A 13 0.04 -9.93 -2.00
N LEU A 14 0.75 -10.84 -2.68
CA LEU A 14 0.52 -12.28 -2.62
C LEU A 14 1.07 -12.84 -1.29
N GLY A 15 0.50 -12.37 -0.17
CA GLY A 15 0.86 -12.77 1.19
C GLY A 15 0.23 -11.85 2.23
N ASP A 16 0.68 -12.01 3.48
CA ASP A 16 0.22 -11.19 4.61
C ASP A 16 1.03 -9.87 4.67
N ILE A 17 0.37 -8.75 4.41
CA ILE A 17 0.96 -7.41 4.53
C ILE A 17 1.43 -7.11 5.95
N GLY A 18 0.73 -7.62 6.97
CA GLY A 18 1.05 -7.44 8.38
C GLY A 18 2.35 -8.13 8.79
N ARG A 19 2.72 -9.22 8.09
CA ARG A 19 3.99 -9.95 8.31
C ARG A 19 5.11 -9.53 7.36
N SER A 20 4.88 -8.57 6.47
CA SER A 20 5.87 -8.08 5.52
C SER A 20 6.17 -6.59 5.71
N PRO A 21 7.06 -6.22 6.66
CA PRO A 21 7.49 -4.83 6.85
C PRO A 21 7.99 -4.17 5.56
N ARG A 22 8.66 -4.95 4.70
CA ARG A 22 9.15 -4.46 3.39
C ARG A 22 8.02 -3.94 2.50
N MET A 23 6.87 -4.62 2.45
CA MET A 23 5.74 -4.19 1.63
C MET A 23 5.03 -2.97 2.24
N GLN A 24 4.98 -2.87 3.57
CA GLN A 24 4.46 -1.69 4.27
C GLN A 24 5.29 -0.44 3.94
N TYR A 25 6.62 -0.52 4.03
CA TYR A 25 7.50 0.60 3.68
C TYR A 25 7.37 1.02 2.22
N HIS A 26 7.18 0.07 1.30
CA HIS A 26 7.02 0.38 -0.11
C HIS A 26 5.70 1.10 -0.39
N ALA A 27 4.60 0.62 0.18
CA ALA A 27 3.29 1.28 0.09
C ALA A 27 3.32 2.69 0.69
N LEU A 28 3.98 2.86 1.84
CA LEU A 28 4.12 4.16 2.50
C LEU A 28 4.99 5.13 1.70
N SER A 29 6.04 4.64 1.04
CA SER A 29 6.87 5.45 0.14
C SER A 29 6.08 5.97 -1.06
N LEU A 30 5.22 5.13 -1.66
CA LEU A 30 4.33 5.55 -2.75
C LEU A 30 3.35 6.63 -2.29
N ALA A 31 2.80 6.50 -1.08
CA ALA A 31 1.88 7.49 -0.53
C ALA A 31 2.57 8.83 -0.23
N ASN A 32 3.75 8.79 0.39
CA ASN A 32 4.41 9.99 0.91
C ASN A 32 5.34 10.66 -0.08
N GLN A 33 6.16 9.90 -0.81
CA GLN A 33 7.19 10.44 -1.70
C GLN A 33 6.64 10.69 -3.09
N ALA A 34 5.84 9.75 -3.62
CA ALA A 34 5.21 9.90 -4.93
C ALA A 34 3.87 10.67 -4.89
N SER A 35 3.40 11.05 -3.68
CA SER A 35 2.13 11.75 -3.46
C SER A 35 0.93 11.04 -4.09
N LEU A 36 0.95 9.71 -4.06
CA LEU A 36 -0.09 8.86 -4.62
C LEU A 36 -1.12 8.49 -3.56
N GLU A 37 -2.35 8.27 -3.98
CA GLU A 37 -3.33 7.54 -3.17
C GLU A 37 -3.08 6.04 -3.38
N VAL A 38 -2.84 5.32 -2.28
CA VAL A 38 -2.39 3.92 -2.31
C VAL A 38 -3.47 3.01 -1.74
N ASP A 39 -3.97 2.11 -2.58
CA ASP A 39 -4.87 1.03 -2.19
C ASP A 39 -4.05 -0.25 -2.00
N ILE A 40 -4.30 -1.00 -0.92
CA ILE A 40 -3.61 -2.27 -0.65
C ILE A 40 -4.59 -3.42 -0.74
N VAL A 41 -4.25 -4.41 -1.55
CA VAL A 41 -4.95 -5.71 -1.62
C VAL A 41 -3.98 -6.77 -1.14
N ALA A 42 -4.30 -7.42 -0.03
CA ALA A 42 -3.48 -8.48 0.55
C ALA A 42 -4.39 -9.62 1.04
N TYR A 43 -3.80 -10.80 1.24
CA TYR A 43 -4.54 -11.88 1.91
C TYR A 43 -4.78 -11.47 3.36
N GLY A 44 -6.00 -11.71 3.86
CA GLY A 44 -6.30 -11.57 5.28
C GLY A 44 -5.36 -12.48 6.07
N GLY A 45 -4.58 -11.90 6.98
CA GLY A 45 -3.60 -12.65 7.76
C GLY A 45 -4.25 -13.84 8.46
N ASN A 46 -3.65 -15.02 8.37
CA ASN A 46 -4.09 -16.17 9.15
C ASN A 46 -3.72 -15.90 10.62
N PHE A 47 -4.70 -15.50 11.42
CA PHE A 47 -4.58 -15.49 12.88
C PHE A 47 -4.47 -16.95 13.36
N SER A 48 -3.25 -17.41 13.62
CA SER A 48 -3.00 -18.65 14.35
C SER A 48 -2.61 -18.26 15.77
N GLY A 49 -3.63 -18.07 16.60
CA GLY A 49 -3.51 -18.13 18.06
C GLY A 49 -3.77 -19.55 18.53
#